data_AF-I0V211-F1
#
_entry.id   AF-I0V211-F1
#
_cell.length_a   1.000
_cell.length_b   1.000
_cell.length_c   1.000
_cell.angle_alpha   90.00
_cell.angle_beta   90.00
_cell.angle_gamma   90.00
#
_symmetry.space_group_name_H-M   'P 1'
#
loop_
_entity.id
_entity.type
_entity.pdbx_description
1 polymer ?
#
loop_
_entity_poly.entity_id
_entity_poly.type
_entity_poly.pdbx_seq_one_letter_code
_entity_poly.pdbx_strand_id
1 'polypeptide(L)'
;MMEPMSDQPDRQPTNPALRTRVLMGGAFLGALVAMTLSWTLSWVPESPQVTSQQQQEQEKSEQVAKARERAFRSPPGSCLNWTSADAGDVQKVSCDEEHLFEVVGLADLAPEHGPEAAMPDDETWRELTEEHCGQLVEDYLDGPLDPEGKLTIGVLRPDENQWADGDRALHCGLQWVGPGGGLQVLTESAKEIDQSNVWEPGTCLALVDKSVGDPVTCDTQHSYEIVAMVDLADEFDSYPDEDEQKEWLEPTCAELVEEYTGGKDVEALAEDGLILSWDTRSEESWEAGSTLVNCKVGATLEDRSGLAPVRGSVKEGSDDKNSKDGKTDGSGKDDSGKDGKDGGEESGNDTEDDGTSGTPGTTGDAEQPRDGGSAEQTGAAGDQGTGG
;
A
#
# COMPACT_ATOMS: atom_id res chain seq x y z
N MET A 1 -65.90 -52.99 -11.03
CA MET A 1 -66.77 -52.58 -12.16
C MET A 1 -66.36 -51.17 -12.54
N MET A 2 -65.94 -51.00 -13.79
CA MET A 2 -65.60 -49.74 -14.43
C MET A 2 -66.85 -48.92 -14.82
N GLU A 3 -66.64 -47.61 -14.96
CA GLU A 3 -67.29 -46.65 -15.90
C GLU A 3 -68.68 -46.04 -15.55
N PRO A 4 -68.99 -44.79 -15.99
CA PRO A 4 -68.37 -44.04 -17.10
C PRO A 4 -67.91 -42.59 -16.82
N MET A 5 -67.15 -42.06 -17.78
CA MET A 5 -66.78 -40.66 -17.99
C MET A 5 -67.98 -39.78 -18.39
N SER A 6 -67.95 -38.47 -18.08
CA SER A 6 -68.40 -37.42 -19.02
C SER A 6 -68.07 -35.99 -18.57
N ASP A 7 -67.76 -35.18 -19.60
CA ASP A 7 -67.74 -33.72 -19.78
C ASP A 7 -66.67 -32.82 -19.14
N GLN A 8 -65.78 -32.32 -20.00
CA GLN A 8 -65.06 -31.05 -19.84
C GLN A 8 -65.94 -29.88 -20.31
N PRO A 9 -65.93 -28.73 -19.62
CA PRO A 9 -66.41 -27.47 -20.18
C PRO A 9 -65.28 -26.60 -20.75
N ASP A 10 -65.68 -25.79 -21.73
CA ASP A 10 -64.89 -24.98 -22.66
C ASP A 10 -63.90 -23.97 -22.06
N ARG A 11 -62.79 -23.79 -22.79
CA ARG A 11 -61.80 -22.71 -22.60
C ARG A 11 -62.43 -21.34 -22.88
N GLN A 12 -62.46 -20.46 -21.89
CA GLN A 12 -62.82 -19.05 -22.10
C GLN A 12 -61.67 -18.25 -22.76
N PRO A 13 -61.99 -17.32 -23.68
CA PRO A 13 -61.00 -16.45 -24.30
C PRO A 13 -60.59 -15.36 -23.32
N THR A 14 -59.35 -15.41 -22.82
CA THR A 14 -58.78 -14.27 -22.10
C THR A 14 -58.42 -13.19 -23.13
N ASN A 15 -59.06 -12.03 -23.06
CA ASN A 15 -58.85 -10.94 -24.01
C ASN A 15 -57.51 -10.23 -23.67
N PRO A 16 -56.41 -10.48 -24.40
CA PRO A 16 -55.08 -10.03 -23.99
C PRO A 16 -54.96 -8.50 -23.99
N ALA A 17 -55.73 -7.83 -24.86
CA ALA A 17 -55.78 -6.38 -24.95
C ALA A 17 -56.31 -5.71 -23.67
N LEU A 18 -57.18 -6.39 -22.91
CA LEU A 18 -57.74 -5.84 -21.67
C LEU A 18 -56.76 -5.99 -20.50
N ARG A 19 -56.00 -7.11 -20.45
CA ARG A 19 -54.92 -7.31 -19.47
C ARG A 19 -53.74 -6.35 -19.71
N THR A 20 -53.33 -6.16 -20.95
CA THR A 20 -52.26 -5.20 -21.30
C THR A 20 -52.66 -3.77 -21.00
N ARG A 21 -53.92 -3.38 -21.22
CA ARG A 21 -54.43 -2.04 -20.87
C ARG A 21 -54.51 -1.81 -19.36
N VAL A 22 -54.88 -2.82 -18.57
CA VAL A 22 -54.90 -2.73 -17.11
C VAL A 22 -53.47 -2.65 -16.54
N LEU A 23 -52.52 -3.40 -17.10
CA LEU A 23 -51.11 -3.34 -16.68
C LEU A 23 -50.44 -2.02 -17.07
N MET A 24 -50.67 -1.52 -18.30
CA MET A 24 -50.19 -0.20 -18.74
C MET A 24 -50.82 0.94 -17.91
N GLY A 25 -52.12 0.84 -17.62
CA GLY A 25 -52.81 1.81 -16.76
C GLY A 25 -52.28 1.81 -15.32
N GLY A 26 -51.99 0.63 -14.76
CA GLY A 26 -51.38 0.49 -13.43
C GLY A 26 -49.96 1.04 -13.36
N ALA A 27 -49.12 0.78 -14.37
CA ALA A 27 -47.77 1.33 -14.44
C ALA A 27 -47.75 2.85 -14.60
N PHE A 28 -48.67 3.41 -15.40
CA PHE A 28 -48.77 4.86 -15.58
C PHE A 28 -49.28 5.58 -14.32
N LEU A 29 -50.26 4.99 -13.61
CA LEU A 29 -50.70 5.48 -12.30
C LEU A 29 -49.61 5.35 -11.24
N GLY A 30 -48.86 4.26 -11.22
CA GLY A 30 -47.71 4.09 -10.32
C GLY A 30 -46.63 5.14 -10.54
N ALA A 31 -46.27 5.41 -11.80
CA ALA A 31 -45.31 6.45 -12.16
C ALA A 31 -45.81 7.86 -11.82
N LEU A 32 -47.09 8.16 -12.03
CA LEU A 32 -47.69 9.44 -11.65
C LEU A 32 -47.75 9.62 -10.12
N VAL A 33 -48.06 8.57 -9.37
CA VAL A 33 -48.05 8.60 -7.90
C VAL A 33 -46.63 8.76 -7.37
N ALA A 34 -45.65 8.07 -7.95
CA ALA A 34 -44.24 8.26 -7.59
C ALA A 34 -43.74 9.68 -7.92
N MET A 35 -44.02 10.22 -9.11
CA MET A 35 -43.67 11.60 -9.46
C MET A 35 -44.35 12.63 -8.57
N THR A 36 -45.63 12.43 -8.23
CA THR A 36 -46.35 13.36 -7.35
C THR A 36 -45.84 13.27 -5.91
N LEU A 37 -45.51 12.08 -5.40
CA LEU A 37 -44.87 11.91 -4.08
C LEU A 37 -43.47 12.55 -4.04
N SER A 38 -42.65 12.39 -5.08
CA SER A 38 -41.34 13.06 -5.19
C SER A 38 -41.46 14.58 -5.24
N TRP A 39 -42.48 15.11 -5.92
CA TRP A 39 -42.75 16.56 -5.95
C TRP A 39 -43.24 17.10 -4.60
N THR A 40 -44.07 16.34 -3.87
CA THR A 40 -44.58 16.77 -2.55
C THR A 40 -43.53 16.66 -1.46
N LEU A 41 -42.61 15.68 -1.54
CA LEU A 41 -41.51 15.51 -0.58
C LEU A 41 -40.33 16.45 -0.87
N SER A 42 -40.14 16.90 -2.11
CA SER A 42 -39.17 17.97 -2.46
C SER A 42 -39.53 19.35 -1.88
N TRP A 43 -40.74 19.52 -1.33
CA TRP A 43 -41.17 20.74 -0.65
C TRP A 43 -41.06 20.66 0.87
N VAL A 44 -40.57 19.56 1.43
CA VAL A 44 -40.16 19.53 2.83
C VAL A 44 -38.85 20.31 2.90
N PRO A 45 -38.82 21.52 3.48
CA PRO A 45 -37.57 22.25 3.61
C PRO A 45 -36.62 21.37 4.42
N GLU A 46 -35.43 21.11 3.87
CA GLU A 46 -34.35 20.51 4.63
C GLU A 46 -34.26 21.23 5.97
N SER A 47 -34.27 20.45 7.04
CA SER A 47 -34.29 21.05 8.37
C SER A 47 -33.06 21.97 8.49
N PRO A 48 -33.18 23.17 9.09
CA PRO A 48 -32.07 24.11 9.23
C PRO A 48 -30.81 23.48 9.84
N GLN A 49 -30.99 22.39 10.61
CA GLN A 49 -29.91 21.61 11.21
C GLN A 49 -29.09 20.84 10.17
N VAL A 50 -29.73 20.16 9.20
CA VAL A 50 -29.03 19.43 8.14
C VAL A 50 -28.26 20.39 7.23
N THR A 51 -28.86 21.49 6.82
CA THR A 51 -28.17 22.52 6.02
C THR A 51 -27.00 23.13 6.79
N SER A 52 -27.15 23.38 8.09
CA SER A 52 -26.04 23.91 8.91
C SER A 52 -24.90 22.91 9.10
N GLN A 53 -25.19 21.60 9.17
CA GLN A 53 -24.17 20.56 9.25
C GLN A 53 -23.39 20.44 7.94
N GLN A 54 -24.10 20.39 6.81
CA GLN A 54 -23.48 20.37 5.48
C GLN A 54 -22.60 21.61 5.24
N GLN A 55 -23.06 22.80 5.65
CA GLN A 55 -22.25 24.02 5.56
C GLN A 55 -21.00 23.95 6.43
N GLN A 56 -21.11 23.44 7.66
CA GLN A 56 -19.95 23.27 8.54
C GLN A 56 -18.95 22.26 8.00
N GLU A 57 -19.43 21.17 7.39
CA GLU A 57 -18.58 20.16 6.74
C GLU A 57 -17.84 20.76 5.54
N GLN A 58 -18.51 21.54 4.69
CA GLN A 58 -17.91 22.25 3.56
C GLN A 58 -16.88 23.31 4.02
N GLU A 59 -17.21 24.10 5.03
CA GLU A 59 -16.28 25.09 5.58
C GLU A 59 -15.04 24.43 6.20
N LYS A 60 -15.22 23.25 6.81
CA LYS A 60 -14.11 22.47 7.36
C LYS A 60 -13.24 21.90 6.24
N SER A 61 -13.82 21.32 5.19
CA SER A 61 -13.05 20.77 4.06
C SER A 61 -12.27 21.87 3.33
N GLU A 62 -12.86 23.05 3.14
CA GLU A 62 -12.18 24.20 2.53
C GLU A 62 -11.01 24.69 3.41
N GLN A 63 -11.18 24.70 4.74
CA GLN A 63 -10.09 25.05 5.65
C GLN A 63 -8.95 24.04 5.61
N VAL A 64 -9.25 22.74 5.53
CA VAL A 64 -8.26 21.67 5.38
C VAL A 64 -7.51 21.83 4.06
N ALA A 65 -8.20 22.03 2.94
CA ALA A 65 -7.58 22.25 1.63
C ALA A 65 -6.63 23.46 1.64
N LYS A 66 -7.05 24.58 2.24
CA LYS A 66 -6.19 25.77 2.39
C LYS A 66 -4.99 25.55 3.32
N ALA A 67 -5.15 24.75 4.38
CA ALA A 67 -4.04 24.41 5.26
C ALA A 67 -3.01 23.54 4.53
N ARG A 68 -3.49 22.54 3.77
CA ARG A 68 -2.66 21.73 2.87
C ARG A 68 -1.90 22.60 1.89
N GLU A 69 -2.61 23.39 1.06
CA GLU A 69 -1.99 24.26 0.05
C GLU A 69 -0.89 25.16 0.67
N ARG A 70 -1.13 25.73 1.85
CA ARG A 70 -0.11 26.54 2.56
C ARG A 70 1.09 25.73 3.00
N ALA A 71 0.89 24.52 3.53
CA ALA A 71 1.98 23.65 3.94
C ALA A 71 2.86 23.26 2.74
N PHE A 72 2.26 22.90 1.61
CA PHE A 72 2.99 22.49 0.41
C PHE A 72 3.63 23.65 -0.36
N ARG A 73 3.14 24.89 -0.20
CA ARG A 73 3.83 26.11 -0.67
C ARG A 73 4.94 26.59 0.25
N SER A 74 5.38 25.76 1.20
CA SER A 74 6.53 26.10 2.03
C SER A 74 7.80 26.27 1.18
N PRO A 75 8.80 27.03 1.64
CA PRO A 75 10.06 27.16 0.91
C PRO A 75 10.75 25.79 0.71
N PRO A 76 11.56 25.63 -0.35
CA PRO A 76 12.41 24.43 -0.53
C PRO A 76 13.21 24.09 0.74
N GLY A 77 13.32 22.80 1.05
CA GLY A 77 13.88 22.27 2.29
C GLY A 77 12.95 22.34 3.51
N SER A 78 11.64 22.44 3.27
CA SER A 78 10.64 22.33 4.34
C SER A 78 10.13 20.90 4.43
N CYS A 79 10.27 20.30 5.60
CA CYS A 79 9.78 18.94 5.87
C CYS A 79 8.33 18.96 6.38
N LEU A 80 7.51 18.08 5.83
CA LEU A 80 6.08 17.99 6.09
C LEU A 80 5.72 16.59 6.57
N ASN A 81 4.87 16.55 7.58
CA ASN A 81 4.34 15.31 8.13
C ASN A 81 2.81 15.38 8.28
N TRP A 82 2.16 14.23 8.22
CA TRP A 82 0.73 14.05 8.39
C TRP A 82 0.45 12.61 8.84
N THR A 83 -0.73 12.38 9.42
CA THR A 83 -1.16 11.04 9.84
C THR A 83 -2.41 10.57 9.11
N SER A 84 -3.21 11.50 8.60
CA SER A 84 -4.40 11.17 7.81
C SER A 84 -4.01 10.76 6.39
N ALA A 85 -4.64 9.73 5.84
CA ALA A 85 -4.37 9.27 4.47
C ALA A 85 -4.59 10.35 3.40
N ASP A 86 -5.50 11.30 3.67
CA ASP A 86 -5.78 12.45 2.81
C ASP A 86 -4.86 13.66 3.08
N ALA A 87 -3.85 13.51 3.95
CA ALA A 87 -2.98 14.58 4.42
C ALA A 87 -3.73 15.81 4.98
N GLY A 88 -4.96 15.65 5.47
CA GLY A 88 -5.79 16.75 5.96
C GLY A 88 -5.26 17.43 7.23
N ASP A 89 -4.36 16.76 7.95
CA ASP A 89 -3.67 17.21 9.15
C ASP A 89 -2.21 17.61 8.89
N VAL A 90 -1.82 17.83 7.63
CA VAL A 90 -0.45 18.17 7.27
C VAL A 90 0.06 19.39 8.02
N GLN A 91 1.30 19.28 8.48
CA GLN A 91 2.02 20.33 9.15
C GLN A 91 3.49 20.31 8.77
N LYS A 92 4.12 21.48 8.87
CA LYS A 92 5.57 21.59 8.78
C LYS A 92 6.20 21.15 10.10
N VAL A 93 7.21 20.30 10.00
CA VAL A 93 8.02 19.78 11.12
C VAL A 93 9.50 20.09 10.89
N SER A 94 10.36 19.81 11.87
CA SER A 94 11.81 19.83 11.63
C SER A 94 12.22 18.64 10.77
N CYS A 95 13.28 18.79 9.97
CA CYS A 95 13.73 17.68 9.11
C CYS A 95 14.47 16.57 9.89
N ASP A 96 14.94 16.86 11.10
CA ASP A 96 15.43 15.86 12.06
C ASP A 96 14.31 15.14 12.84
N GLU A 97 13.04 15.50 12.57
CA GLU A 97 11.87 14.78 13.07
C GLU A 97 11.28 13.91 11.97
N GLU A 98 10.45 12.93 12.36
CA GLU A 98 9.71 12.08 11.42
C GLU A 98 8.86 12.93 10.46
N HIS A 99 9.08 12.74 9.17
CA HIS A 99 8.33 13.39 8.10
C HIS A 99 8.17 12.47 6.89
N LEU A 100 7.22 12.78 6.02
CA LEU A 100 6.86 11.97 4.86
C LEU A 100 7.23 12.65 3.53
N PHE A 101 7.49 13.95 3.56
CA PHE A 101 7.72 14.75 2.37
C PHE A 101 8.63 15.93 2.65
N GLU A 102 9.61 16.15 1.78
CA GLU A 102 10.46 17.34 1.79
C GLU A 102 10.18 18.19 0.56
N VAL A 103 9.74 19.43 0.77
CA VAL A 103 9.40 20.35 -0.31
C VAL A 103 10.67 20.74 -1.06
N VAL A 104 10.64 20.57 -2.38
CA VAL A 104 11.73 20.92 -3.30
C VAL A 104 11.40 22.20 -4.08
N GLY A 105 10.15 22.36 -4.52
CA GLY A 105 9.78 23.49 -5.34
C GLY A 105 8.34 23.44 -5.84
N LEU A 106 8.03 24.38 -6.73
CA LEU A 106 6.73 24.50 -7.37
C LEU A 106 6.92 24.63 -8.88
N ALA A 107 6.21 23.81 -9.64
CA ALA A 107 6.08 23.97 -11.08
C ALA A 107 4.69 24.50 -11.44
N ASP A 108 4.63 25.45 -12.39
CA ASP A 108 3.39 26.06 -12.86
C ASP A 108 3.03 25.52 -14.24
N LEU A 109 1.92 24.78 -14.32
CA LEU A 109 1.42 24.21 -15.56
C LEU A 109 0.51 25.16 -16.34
N ALA A 110 0.15 26.33 -15.79
CA ALA A 110 -0.77 27.27 -16.43
C ALA A 110 -0.37 27.71 -17.85
N PRO A 111 0.94 27.85 -18.20
CA PRO A 111 1.34 28.18 -19.56
C PRO A 111 0.93 27.14 -20.61
N GLU A 112 0.82 25.88 -20.21
CA GLU A 112 0.55 24.73 -21.08
C GLU A 112 -0.91 24.25 -20.96
N HIS A 113 -1.51 24.50 -19.79
CA HIS A 113 -2.86 24.07 -19.43
C HIS A 113 -3.74 25.28 -19.12
N GLY A 114 -4.47 25.74 -20.14
CA GLY A 114 -5.39 26.87 -20.02
C GLY A 114 -6.57 26.63 -19.05
N PRO A 115 -7.41 27.64 -18.84
CA PRO A 115 -8.53 27.58 -17.89
C PRO A 115 -9.55 26.48 -18.19
N GLU A 116 -9.70 26.12 -19.47
CA GLU A 116 -10.64 25.10 -19.94
C GLU A 116 -9.97 23.72 -20.18
N ALA A 117 -8.70 23.56 -19.78
CA ALA A 117 -8.00 22.29 -19.91
C ALA A 117 -8.69 21.21 -19.08
N ALA A 118 -8.85 20.01 -19.64
CA ALA A 118 -9.32 18.86 -18.88
C ALA A 118 -8.26 18.47 -17.84
N MET A 119 -8.69 17.88 -16.72
CA MET A 119 -7.76 17.35 -15.74
C MET A 119 -6.99 16.18 -16.37
N PRO A 120 -5.65 16.14 -16.23
CA PRO A 120 -4.85 15.01 -16.68
C PRO A 120 -5.28 13.70 -16.01
N ASP A 121 -5.11 12.58 -16.72
CA ASP A 121 -5.18 11.24 -16.15
C ASP A 121 -3.86 10.87 -15.46
N ASP A 122 -3.82 9.72 -14.79
CA ASP A 122 -2.67 9.34 -13.97
C ASP A 122 -1.38 9.13 -14.78
N GLU A 123 -1.47 8.60 -16.00
CA GLU A 123 -0.32 8.47 -16.90
C GLU A 123 0.24 9.85 -17.24
N THR A 124 -0.62 10.78 -17.66
CA THR A 124 -0.21 12.16 -17.97
C THR A 124 0.35 12.87 -16.74
N TRP A 125 -0.19 12.63 -15.55
CA TRP A 125 0.34 13.22 -14.32
C TRP A 125 1.75 12.72 -13.98
N ARG A 126 2.07 11.46 -14.25
CA ARG A 126 3.43 10.93 -14.09
C ARG A 126 4.41 11.62 -15.03
N GLU A 127 4.03 11.75 -16.31
CA GLU A 127 4.84 12.45 -17.31
C GLU A 127 5.11 13.92 -16.90
N LEU A 128 4.06 14.65 -16.48
CA LEU A 128 4.18 16.03 -16.02
C LEU A 128 5.05 16.15 -14.75
N THR A 129 4.99 15.15 -13.87
CA THR A 129 5.83 15.12 -12.66
C THR A 129 7.29 14.99 -13.04
N GLU A 130 7.63 14.03 -13.89
CA GLU A 130 9.01 13.83 -14.36
C GLU A 130 9.53 15.07 -15.10
N GLU A 131 8.75 15.60 -16.05
CA GLU A 131 9.14 16.74 -16.87
C GLU A 131 9.38 18.02 -16.05
N HIS A 132 8.51 18.31 -15.08
CA HIS A 132 8.52 19.60 -14.40
C HIS A 132 9.17 19.57 -13.01
N CYS A 133 9.19 18.42 -12.33
CA CYS A 133 9.81 18.29 -11.01
C CYS A 133 11.23 17.69 -11.07
N GLY A 134 11.61 16.94 -12.12
CA GLY A 134 12.92 16.27 -12.21
C GLY A 134 14.10 17.23 -12.03
N GLN A 135 14.17 18.28 -12.85
CA GLN A 135 15.25 19.28 -12.73
C GLN A 135 15.22 20.02 -11.39
N LEU A 136 14.03 20.29 -10.83
CA LEU A 136 13.92 20.96 -9.53
C LEU A 136 14.51 20.09 -8.41
N VAL A 137 14.32 18.78 -8.50
CA VAL A 137 14.87 17.80 -7.55
C VAL A 137 16.39 17.72 -7.69
N GLU A 138 16.92 17.58 -8.90
CA GLU A 138 18.38 17.54 -9.12
C GLU A 138 19.07 18.83 -8.68
N ASP A 139 18.48 19.99 -9.01
CA ASP A 139 18.94 21.30 -8.55
C ASP A 139 18.90 21.39 -7.02
N TYR A 140 17.91 20.78 -6.38
CA TYR A 140 17.80 20.75 -4.93
C TYR A 140 18.81 19.81 -4.28
N LEU A 141 19.04 18.63 -4.83
CA LEU A 141 20.01 17.66 -4.31
C LEU A 141 21.46 18.07 -4.58
N ASP A 142 21.68 19.09 -5.42
CA ASP A 142 23.01 19.48 -5.91
C ASP A 142 23.72 18.28 -6.61
N GLY A 143 22.93 17.37 -7.21
CA GLY A 143 23.35 16.08 -7.76
C GLY A 143 22.18 15.30 -8.38
N PRO A 144 22.44 14.15 -9.02
CA PRO A 144 21.40 13.33 -9.62
C PRO A 144 20.52 12.68 -8.54
N LEU A 145 19.24 12.48 -8.87
CA LEU A 145 18.36 11.56 -8.15
C LEU A 145 18.72 10.12 -8.58
N ASP A 146 18.94 9.23 -7.62
CA ASP A 146 19.20 7.82 -7.91
C ASP A 146 17.93 7.16 -8.50
N PRO A 147 17.97 6.61 -9.75
CA PRO A 147 16.81 5.99 -10.38
C PRO A 147 16.30 4.73 -9.65
N GLU A 148 17.14 4.06 -8.87
CA GLU A 148 16.79 2.87 -8.07
C GLU A 148 16.85 3.16 -6.56
N GLY A 149 16.95 4.44 -6.21
CA GLY A 149 17.18 4.92 -4.86
C GLY A 149 15.95 4.93 -3.96
N LYS A 150 16.23 5.23 -2.70
CA LYS A 150 15.28 5.42 -1.60
C LYS A 150 14.35 6.60 -1.86
N LEU A 151 14.91 7.69 -2.37
CA LEU A 151 14.19 8.94 -2.60
C LEU A 151 13.51 8.90 -3.96
N THR A 152 12.25 9.32 -3.99
CA THR A 152 11.43 9.41 -5.20
C THR A 152 10.78 10.78 -5.30
N ILE A 153 10.46 11.19 -6.52
CA ILE A 153 9.73 12.45 -6.74
C ILE A 153 8.29 12.27 -6.29
N GLY A 154 7.93 12.95 -5.21
CA GLY A 154 6.56 13.12 -4.78
C GLY A 154 5.98 14.42 -5.35
N VAL A 155 4.73 14.39 -5.76
CA VAL A 155 4.02 15.60 -6.20
C VAL A 155 2.69 15.72 -5.48
N LEU A 156 2.35 16.95 -5.12
CA LEU A 156 0.97 17.30 -4.79
C LEU A 156 0.38 18.13 -5.90
N ARG A 157 -0.52 17.46 -6.63
CA ARG A 157 -1.33 18.00 -7.72
C ARG A 157 -2.65 18.59 -7.19
N PRO A 158 -3.24 19.57 -7.87
CA PRO A 158 -4.58 20.04 -7.57
C PRO A 158 -5.61 18.89 -7.68
N ASP A 159 -6.61 18.89 -6.80
CA ASP A 159 -7.79 18.04 -6.97
C ASP A 159 -8.74 18.57 -8.08
N GLU A 160 -9.82 17.84 -8.36
CA GLU A 160 -10.78 18.22 -9.41
C GLU A 160 -11.37 19.63 -9.22
N ASN A 161 -11.67 20.01 -7.98
CA ASN A 161 -12.27 21.32 -7.68
C ASN A 161 -11.22 22.42 -7.84
N GLN A 162 -10.01 22.21 -7.31
CA GLN A 162 -8.90 23.15 -7.45
C GLN A 162 -8.52 23.35 -8.92
N TRP A 163 -8.48 22.26 -9.70
CA TRP A 163 -8.25 22.32 -11.14
C TRP A 163 -9.37 23.08 -11.86
N ALA A 164 -10.63 22.83 -11.53
CA ALA A 164 -11.76 23.59 -12.10
C ALA A 164 -11.71 25.09 -11.75
N ASP A 165 -11.20 25.43 -10.57
CA ASP A 165 -11.00 26.81 -10.11
C ASP A 165 -9.74 27.47 -10.69
N GLY A 166 -8.94 26.73 -11.47
CA GLY A 166 -7.80 27.23 -12.21
C GLY A 166 -6.43 27.01 -11.54
N ASP A 167 -6.35 26.21 -10.47
CA ASP A 167 -5.07 25.80 -9.91
C ASP A 167 -4.34 24.86 -10.87
N ARG A 168 -3.07 25.16 -11.13
CA ARG A 168 -2.18 24.48 -12.06
C ARG A 168 -0.80 24.25 -11.44
N ALA A 169 -0.68 24.41 -10.12
CA ALA A 169 0.59 24.27 -9.42
C ALA A 169 0.85 22.81 -9.05
N LEU A 170 2.01 22.29 -9.45
CA LEU A 170 2.59 21.06 -8.91
C LEU A 170 3.52 21.43 -7.76
N HIS A 171 3.24 20.92 -6.56
CA HIS A 171 4.14 21.05 -5.43
C HIS A 171 5.08 19.84 -5.42
N CYS A 172 6.29 20.05 -5.92
CA CYS A 172 7.30 19.02 -6.07
C CYS A 172 8.06 18.82 -4.75
N GLY A 173 8.37 17.57 -4.43
CA GLY A 173 9.19 17.22 -3.29
C GLY A 173 9.77 15.84 -3.38
N LEU A 174 10.51 15.48 -2.33
CA LEU A 174 11.11 14.18 -2.17
C LEU A 174 10.39 13.41 -1.08
N GLN A 175 10.20 12.12 -1.32
CA GLN A 175 9.57 11.18 -0.41
C GLN A 175 10.21 9.80 -0.56
N TRP A 176 10.07 8.95 0.45
CA TRP A 176 10.44 7.54 0.35
C TRP A 176 9.19 6.69 0.23
N VAL A 177 9.10 5.92 -0.85
CA VAL A 177 8.00 4.99 -1.11
C VAL A 177 8.55 3.58 -0.99
N GLY A 178 7.92 2.75 -0.15
CA GLY A 178 8.29 1.36 0.00
C GLY A 178 7.84 0.51 -1.19
N PRO A 179 8.31 -0.74 -1.32
CA PRO A 179 7.97 -1.61 -2.44
C PRO A 179 6.47 -1.88 -2.61
N GLY A 180 5.69 -1.77 -1.53
CA GLY A 180 4.23 -1.90 -1.53
C GLY A 180 3.49 -0.61 -1.91
N GLY A 181 4.23 0.48 -2.16
CA GLY A 181 3.68 1.78 -2.52
C GLY A 181 3.33 2.68 -1.32
N GLY A 182 3.51 2.22 -0.09
CA GLY A 182 3.29 3.01 1.10
C GLY A 182 4.39 4.05 1.32
N LEU A 183 4.02 5.25 1.78
CA LEU A 183 4.99 6.25 2.20
C LEU A 183 5.71 5.79 3.46
N GLN A 184 7.03 6.00 3.44
CA GLN A 184 7.94 5.67 4.52
C GLN A 184 8.40 6.95 5.21
N VAL A 185 8.82 6.79 6.46
CA VAL A 185 9.25 7.90 7.29
C VAL A 185 10.71 8.25 6.97
N LEU A 186 10.95 9.54 6.77
CA LEU A 186 12.27 10.15 6.76
C LEU A 186 12.53 10.82 8.11
N THR A 187 13.78 10.80 8.56
CA THR A 187 14.19 11.36 9.86
C THR A 187 15.37 12.33 9.75
N GLU A 188 15.75 12.67 8.52
CA GLU A 188 16.80 13.62 8.19
C GLU A 188 16.48 14.26 6.83
N SER A 189 17.17 15.34 6.47
CA SER A 189 16.88 16.03 5.21
C SER A 189 17.28 15.18 4.00
N ALA A 190 16.48 15.22 2.94
CA ALA A 190 16.75 14.57 1.66
C ALA A 190 18.10 14.92 1.04
N LYS A 191 18.71 16.08 1.38
CA LYS A 191 20.07 16.44 0.95
C LYS A 191 21.19 15.67 1.66
N GLU A 192 20.89 15.13 2.84
CA GLU A 192 21.85 14.47 3.73
C GLU A 192 21.71 12.95 3.67
N ILE A 193 20.54 12.45 3.22
CA ILE A 193 20.23 11.02 3.09
C ILE A 193 21.11 10.35 2.03
N ASP A 194 21.67 9.20 2.41
CA ASP A 194 22.16 8.22 1.46
C ASP A 194 21.00 7.65 0.64
N GLN A 195 21.06 7.83 -0.68
CA GLN A 195 20.00 7.44 -1.60
C GLN A 195 19.89 5.94 -1.80
N SER A 196 20.79 5.11 -1.29
CA SER A 196 20.70 3.66 -1.45
C SER A 196 19.36 3.16 -0.88
N ASN A 197 18.61 2.42 -1.69
CA ASN A 197 17.33 1.84 -1.28
C ASN A 197 17.56 0.61 -0.38
N VAL A 198 17.99 0.86 0.84
CA VAL A 198 18.30 -0.14 1.87
C VAL A 198 17.47 0.08 3.13
N TRP A 199 17.24 -1.01 3.82
CA TRP A 199 16.50 -1.11 5.07
C TRP A 199 17.43 -1.48 6.23
N GLU A 200 17.02 -1.15 7.45
CA GLU A 200 17.79 -1.50 8.65
C GLU A 200 17.73 -3.01 8.94
N PRO A 201 18.82 -3.62 9.46
CA PRO A 201 18.79 -4.99 9.95
C PRO A 201 17.67 -5.25 10.97
N GLY A 202 16.94 -6.34 10.79
CA GLY A 202 15.73 -6.68 11.54
C GLY A 202 14.42 -6.18 10.92
N THR A 203 14.48 -5.46 9.81
CA THR A 203 13.29 -5.11 9.04
C THR A 203 12.77 -6.35 8.29
N CYS A 204 11.48 -6.64 8.42
CA CYS A 204 10.81 -7.66 7.62
C CYS A 204 9.93 -7.00 6.56
N LEU A 205 10.06 -7.39 5.31
CA LEU A 205 9.33 -6.81 4.18
C LEU A 205 8.15 -7.70 3.79
N ALA A 206 6.97 -7.11 3.61
CA ALA A 206 5.74 -7.87 3.35
C ALA A 206 5.87 -8.75 2.10
N LEU A 207 5.08 -9.82 2.05
CA LEU A 207 4.87 -10.60 0.83
C LEU A 207 3.58 -10.14 0.14
N VAL A 208 3.69 -9.54 -1.04
CA VAL A 208 2.55 -9.07 -1.85
C VAL A 208 2.64 -9.71 -3.23
N ASP A 209 1.66 -10.54 -3.59
CA ASP A 209 1.59 -11.20 -4.91
C ASP A 209 2.90 -11.93 -5.31
N LYS A 210 3.53 -12.63 -4.34
CA LYS A 210 4.82 -13.33 -4.49
C LYS A 210 6.03 -12.40 -4.68
N SER A 211 5.88 -11.11 -4.42
CA SER A 211 6.91 -10.08 -4.47
C SER A 211 7.08 -9.38 -3.10
N VAL A 212 8.06 -8.50 -3.02
CA VAL A 212 8.36 -7.67 -1.84
C VAL A 212 7.32 -6.56 -1.73
N GLY A 213 6.87 -6.29 -0.51
CA GLY A 213 6.03 -5.15 -0.14
C GLY A 213 6.64 -4.31 0.98
N ASP A 214 5.83 -3.43 1.55
CA ASP A 214 6.27 -2.51 2.62
C ASP A 214 6.65 -3.24 3.92
N PRO A 215 7.42 -2.58 4.82
CA PRO A 215 7.78 -3.16 6.11
C PRO A 215 6.58 -3.66 6.93
N VAL A 216 6.75 -4.82 7.56
CA VAL A 216 5.80 -5.46 8.47
C VAL A 216 6.54 -6.05 9.68
N THR A 217 5.80 -6.40 10.73
CA THR A 217 6.36 -7.16 11.84
C THR A 217 6.77 -8.56 11.38
N CYS A 218 7.93 -9.06 11.79
CA CYS A 218 8.42 -10.40 11.42
C CYS A 218 7.53 -11.56 11.88
N ASP A 219 6.68 -11.36 12.89
CA ASP A 219 5.68 -12.36 13.32
C ASP A 219 4.58 -12.58 12.26
N THR A 220 4.39 -11.61 11.38
CA THR A 220 3.49 -11.70 10.23
C THR A 220 4.21 -12.38 9.07
N GLN A 221 3.43 -12.95 8.15
CA GLN A 221 3.97 -13.50 6.91
C GLN A 221 4.68 -12.41 6.10
N HIS A 222 5.94 -12.66 5.72
CA HIS A 222 6.80 -11.71 5.03
C HIS A 222 7.66 -12.42 3.97
N SER A 223 8.29 -11.66 3.08
CA SER A 223 9.10 -12.19 1.97
C SER A 223 10.57 -12.30 2.34
N TYR A 224 11.11 -11.25 2.99
CA TYR A 224 12.50 -11.15 3.41
C TYR A 224 12.59 -10.56 4.81
N GLU A 225 13.57 -11.01 5.58
CA GLU A 225 14.14 -10.29 6.71
C GLU A 225 15.52 -9.76 6.32
N ILE A 226 15.75 -8.48 6.59
CA ILE A 226 17.03 -7.82 6.36
C ILE A 226 17.96 -8.19 7.51
N VAL A 227 19.14 -8.74 7.20
CA VAL A 227 20.07 -9.23 8.23
C VAL A 227 21.29 -8.35 8.37
N ALA A 228 21.70 -7.66 7.30
CA ALA A 228 22.81 -6.74 7.32
C ALA A 228 22.67 -5.65 6.24
N MET A 229 23.44 -4.58 6.44
CA MET A 229 23.67 -3.53 5.46
C MET A 229 25.18 -3.49 5.22
N VAL A 230 25.58 -3.50 3.95
CA VAL A 230 26.97 -3.56 3.52
C VAL A 230 27.24 -2.38 2.60
N ASP A 231 28.37 -1.71 2.79
CA ASP A 231 28.85 -0.65 1.90
C ASP A 231 29.83 -1.25 0.89
N LEU A 232 29.47 -1.22 -0.40
CA LEU A 232 30.37 -1.66 -1.46
C LEU A 232 31.63 -0.79 -1.57
N ALA A 233 31.56 0.47 -1.15
CA ALA A 233 32.70 1.39 -1.18
C ALA A 233 33.79 1.06 -0.15
N ASP A 234 33.52 0.14 0.80
CA ASP A 234 34.54 -0.38 1.71
C ASP A 234 35.58 -1.26 0.98
N GLU A 235 35.20 -1.88 -0.16
CA GLU A 235 36.07 -2.72 -0.98
C GLU A 235 36.42 -2.07 -2.32
N PHE A 236 35.46 -1.40 -2.97
CA PHE A 236 35.60 -0.94 -4.34
C PHE A 236 35.75 0.58 -4.43
N ASP A 237 36.89 1.05 -4.95
CA ASP A 237 37.18 2.49 -5.18
C ASP A 237 36.38 3.08 -6.37
N SER A 238 35.81 2.23 -7.22
CA SER A 238 35.04 2.59 -8.42
C SER A 238 33.97 1.54 -8.68
N TYR A 239 32.95 1.87 -9.47
CA TYR A 239 31.85 0.95 -9.79
C TYR A 239 32.35 -0.47 -10.13
N PRO A 240 32.06 -1.47 -9.28
CA PRO A 240 32.27 -2.88 -9.60
C PRO A 240 31.12 -3.39 -10.47
N ASP A 241 31.42 -4.19 -11.48
CA ASP A 241 30.34 -4.82 -12.24
C ASP A 241 29.55 -5.82 -11.38
N GLU A 242 28.36 -6.20 -11.83
CA GLU A 242 27.44 -7.01 -11.03
C GLU A 242 28.02 -8.37 -10.61
N ASP A 243 28.90 -8.96 -11.42
CA ASP A 243 29.53 -10.25 -11.10
C ASP A 243 30.64 -10.06 -10.03
N GLU A 244 31.42 -8.98 -10.11
CA GLU A 244 32.40 -8.60 -9.07
C GLU A 244 31.70 -8.32 -7.73
N GLN A 245 30.56 -7.62 -7.75
CA GLN A 245 29.74 -7.39 -6.55
C GLN A 245 29.31 -8.71 -5.92
N LYS A 246 28.77 -9.65 -6.71
CA LYS A 246 28.30 -10.95 -6.21
C LYS A 246 29.43 -11.79 -5.63
N GLU A 247 30.59 -11.83 -6.28
CA GLU A 247 31.75 -12.60 -5.80
C GLU A 247 32.22 -12.12 -4.42
N TRP A 248 32.14 -10.81 -4.16
CA TRP A 248 32.49 -10.24 -2.86
C TRP A 248 31.37 -10.34 -1.82
N LEU A 249 30.11 -10.12 -2.24
CA LEU A 249 28.95 -10.14 -1.34
C LEU A 249 28.61 -11.55 -0.85
N GLU A 250 28.82 -12.60 -1.65
CA GLU A 250 28.51 -13.98 -1.26
C GLU A 250 29.18 -14.39 0.07
N PRO A 251 30.52 -14.35 0.23
CA PRO A 251 31.16 -14.67 1.49
C PRO A 251 30.87 -13.63 2.59
N THR A 252 30.75 -12.35 2.24
CA THR A 252 30.50 -11.25 3.19
C THR A 252 29.13 -11.39 3.86
N CYS A 253 28.07 -11.57 3.08
CA CYS A 253 26.73 -11.78 3.60
C CYS A 253 26.59 -13.12 4.32
N ALA A 254 27.35 -14.16 3.93
CA ALA A 254 27.37 -15.45 4.63
C ALA A 254 27.93 -15.32 6.06
N GLU A 255 29.00 -14.54 6.25
CA GLU A 255 29.52 -14.25 7.59
C GLU A 255 28.54 -13.41 8.42
N LEU A 256 27.98 -12.35 7.82
CA LEU A 256 27.06 -11.44 8.51
C LEU A 256 25.75 -12.12 8.92
N VAL A 257 25.23 -13.06 8.12
CA VAL A 257 24.02 -13.81 8.50
C VAL A 257 24.30 -14.78 9.64
N GLU A 258 25.48 -15.42 9.68
CA GLU A 258 25.86 -16.29 10.79
C GLU A 258 25.96 -15.48 12.10
N GLU A 259 26.52 -14.28 12.05
CA GLU A 259 26.54 -13.37 13.21
C GLU A 259 25.12 -12.96 13.64
N TYR A 260 24.27 -12.53 12.69
CA TYR A 260 22.91 -12.06 12.97
C TYR A 260 22.01 -13.12 13.60
N THR A 261 22.17 -14.37 13.16
CA THR A 261 21.37 -15.53 13.59
C THR A 261 21.90 -16.20 14.87
N GLY A 262 23.06 -15.80 15.37
CA GLY A 262 23.68 -16.40 16.55
C GLY A 262 24.39 -17.73 16.27
N GLY A 263 24.95 -17.89 15.07
CA GLY A 263 25.76 -19.05 14.66
C GLY A 263 25.07 -20.00 13.69
N LYS A 264 23.98 -19.58 13.03
CA LYS A 264 23.32 -20.38 12.00
C LYS A 264 23.86 -19.97 10.62
N ASP A 265 24.69 -20.85 10.06
CA ASP A 265 25.29 -20.68 8.74
C ASP A 265 24.27 -20.87 7.59
N VAL A 266 24.74 -20.65 6.36
CA VAL A 266 23.92 -20.73 5.13
C VAL A 266 23.37 -22.14 4.92
N GLU A 267 24.15 -23.18 5.22
CA GLU A 267 23.68 -24.57 5.16
C GLU A 267 22.53 -24.84 6.13
N ALA A 268 22.64 -24.39 7.38
CA ALA A 268 21.57 -24.54 8.37
C ALA A 268 20.33 -23.70 8.02
N LEU A 269 20.47 -22.55 7.37
CA LEU A 269 19.33 -21.80 6.80
C LEU A 269 18.63 -22.61 5.71
N ALA A 270 19.39 -23.23 4.80
CA ALA A 270 18.85 -24.05 3.73
C ALA A 270 18.10 -25.29 4.23
N GLU A 271 18.52 -25.89 5.35
CA GLU A 271 17.79 -27.00 6.00
C GLU A 271 16.37 -26.59 6.44
N ASP A 272 16.17 -25.31 6.77
CA ASP A 272 14.85 -24.74 7.12
C ASP A 272 14.10 -24.19 5.90
N GLY A 273 14.61 -24.43 4.68
CA GLY A 273 14.02 -23.95 3.43
C GLY A 273 14.21 -22.45 3.20
N LEU A 274 15.16 -21.82 3.90
CA LEU A 274 15.50 -20.42 3.74
C LEU A 274 16.69 -20.25 2.78
N ILE A 275 16.78 -19.07 2.18
CA ILE A 275 17.87 -18.66 1.31
C ILE A 275 18.49 -17.36 1.82
N LEU A 276 19.79 -17.24 1.68
CA LEU A 276 20.51 -15.96 1.76
C LEU A 276 20.53 -15.34 0.36
N SER A 277 20.28 -14.04 0.29
CA SER A 277 20.33 -13.22 -0.91
C SER A 277 20.87 -11.83 -0.56
N TRP A 278 21.24 -11.06 -1.57
CA TRP A 278 21.75 -9.70 -1.42
C TRP A 278 21.31 -8.85 -2.60
N ASP A 279 21.27 -7.54 -2.39
CA ASP A 279 21.09 -6.58 -3.48
C ASP A 279 22.41 -6.32 -4.21
N THR A 280 22.31 -5.78 -5.43
CA THR A 280 23.42 -5.20 -6.18
C THR A 280 23.10 -3.74 -6.51
N ARG A 281 24.12 -2.96 -6.89
CA ARG A 281 23.98 -1.57 -7.38
C ARG A 281 24.25 -1.53 -8.88
N SER A 282 23.45 -0.75 -9.61
CA SER A 282 23.72 -0.40 -11.00
C SER A 282 24.80 0.68 -11.10
N GLU A 283 25.33 0.88 -12.31
CA GLU A 283 26.29 1.95 -12.58
C GLU A 283 25.64 3.32 -12.33
N GLU A 284 24.38 3.49 -12.73
CA GLU A 284 23.61 4.72 -12.53
C GLU A 284 23.38 5.03 -11.04
N SER A 285 23.05 4.02 -10.23
CA SER A 285 22.91 4.19 -8.77
C SER A 285 24.25 4.58 -8.13
N TRP A 286 25.34 3.93 -8.55
CA TRP A 286 26.68 4.22 -8.05
C TRP A 286 27.12 5.65 -8.40
N GLU A 287 26.87 6.10 -9.63
CA GLU A 287 27.13 7.48 -10.06
C GLU A 287 26.32 8.51 -9.27
N ALA A 288 25.12 8.14 -8.82
CA ALA A 288 24.31 8.94 -7.91
C ALA A 288 24.77 8.91 -6.44
N GLY A 289 25.77 8.10 -6.12
CA GLY A 289 26.39 8.00 -4.79
C GLY A 289 25.88 6.84 -3.94
N SER A 290 24.93 6.03 -4.45
CA SER A 290 24.38 4.89 -3.73
C SER A 290 25.31 3.69 -3.78
N THR A 291 25.81 3.30 -2.61
CA THR A 291 26.82 2.24 -2.45
C THR A 291 26.40 1.17 -1.45
N LEU A 292 25.32 1.38 -0.70
CA LEU A 292 24.82 0.44 0.29
C LEU A 292 23.92 -0.63 -0.36
N VAL A 293 24.04 -1.86 0.13
CA VAL A 293 23.19 -3.00 -0.24
C VAL A 293 22.69 -3.72 1.01
N ASN A 294 21.55 -4.40 0.94
CA ASN A 294 21.11 -5.31 1.99
C ASN A 294 21.55 -6.75 1.75
N CYS A 295 22.02 -7.42 2.80
CA CYS A 295 21.96 -8.88 2.90
C CYS A 295 20.60 -9.24 3.51
N LYS A 296 19.93 -10.25 2.96
CA LYS A 296 18.55 -10.60 3.33
C LYS A 296 18.30 -12.10 3.30
N VAL A 297 17.46 -12.58 4.20
CA VAL A 297 17.03 -13.97 4.30
C VAL A 297 15.57 -14.09 3.92
N GLY A 298 15.24 -15.05 3.05
CA GLY A 298 13.88 -15.26 2.59
C GLY A 298 13.65 -16.70 2.16
N ALA A 299 12.60 -16.93 1.37
CA ALA A 299 12.34 -18.21 0.74
C ALA A 299 11.76 -18.00 -0.66
N THR A 300 11.89 -19.00 -1.53
CA THR A 300 11.27 -19.00 -2.88
C THR A 300 10.26 -20.12 -3.02
N LEU A 301 9.25 -19.93 -3.85
CA LEU A 301 8.31 -20.99 -4.20
C LEU A 301 9.03 -22.17 -4.87
N GLU A 302 8.50 -23.39 -4.70
CA GLU A 302 9.10 -24.61 -5.29
C GLU A 302 9.24 -24.53 -6.82
N ASP A 303 8.30 -23.84 -7.47
CA ASP A 303 8.30 -23.62 -8.92
C ASP A 303 9.15 -22.42 -9.36
N ARG A 304 9.77 -21.71 -8.41
CA ARG A 304 10.55 -20.49 -8.60
C ARG A 304 9.78 -19.36 -9.29
N SER A 305 8.45 -19.35 -9.17
CA SER A 305 7.59 -18.29 -9.72
C SER A 305 7.58 -17.00 -8.90
N GLY A 306 8.32 -16.96 -7.78
CA GLY A 306 8.44 -15.80 -6.90
C GLY A 306 8.80 -16.20 -5.47
N LEU A 307 8.62 -15.25 -4.56
CA LEU A 307 8.95 -15.38 -3.14
C LEU A 307 7.91 -16.25 -2.42
N ALA A 308 8.40 -17.09 -1.53
CA ALA A 308 7.61 -17.89 -0.62
C ALA A 308 7.49 -17.19 0.74
N PRO A 309 6.41 -17.47 1.47
CA PRO A 309 6.20 -16.85 2.77
C PRO A 309 7.14 -17.39 3.86
N VAL A 310 7.76 -16.47 4.58
CA VAL A 310 8.49 -16.70 5.84
C VAL A 310 7.66 -16.19 7.02
N ARG A 311 7.89 -16.73 8.22
CA ARG A 311 7.27 -16.28 9.49
C ARG A 311 8.27 -16.39 10.63
N GLY A 312 8.20 -15.43 11.54
CA GLY A 312 9.16 -15.30 12.63
C GLY A 312 10.47 -14.67 12.15
N SER A 313 11.24 -14.15 13.08
CA SER A 313 12.57 -13.59 12.76
C SER A 313 13.64 -14.67 12.82
N VAL A 314 14.64 -14.60 11.95
CA VAL A 314 15.85 -15.44 11.98
C VAL A 314 16.91 -14.93 12.96
N LYS A 315 16.68 -13.77 13.57
CA LYS A 315 17.58 -13.18 14.57
C LYS A 315 17.74 -14.09 15.79
N GLU A 316 18.94 -14.11 16.36
CA GLU A 316 19.21 -14.82 17.61
C GLU A 316 18.15 -14.52 18.69
N GLY A 317 17.62 -15.57 19.33
CA GLY A 317 16.69 -15.47 20.45
C GLY A 317 15.22 -15.24 20.08
N SER A 318 14.85 -15.29 18.80
CA SER A 318 13.46 -15.23 18.33
C SER A 318 12.65 -16.50 18.65
N ASP A 319 13.31 -17.67 18.70
CA ASP A 319 12.69 -18.98 18.92
C ASP A 319 12.07 -19.19 20.33
N ASP A 320 12.40 -18.33 21.29
CA ASP A 320 11.92 -18.48 22.68
C ASP A 320 10.48 -17.96 22.91
N LYS A 321 9.87 -17.29 21.91
CA LYS A 321 8.51 -16.73 22.04
C LYS A 321 7.42 -17.48 21.30
N ASN A 322 7.75 -18.34 20.33
CA ASN A 322 6.73 -18.97 19.46
C ASN A 322 6.49 -20.47 19.73
N SER A 323 7.20 -21.07 20.70
CA SER A 323 7.11 -22.52 20.97
C SER A 323 6.11 -22.93 22.08
N LYS A 324 5.15 -22.06 22.45
CA LYS A 324 4.16 -22.41 23.51
C LYS A 324 2.71 -22.56 23.13
N ASP A 325 2.30 -22.23 21.90
CA ASP A 325 0.91 -22.40 21.48
C ASP A 325 0.81 -23.28 20.23
N GLY A 326 0.91 -24.59 20.41
CA GLY A 326 0.83 -25.51 19.28
C GLY A 326 0.99 -27.00 19.57
N LYS A 327 0.46 -27.51 20.69
CA LYS A 327 0.28 -28.96 20.85
C LYS A 327 -1.14 -29.31 21.28
N THR A 328 -2.04 -29.28 20.31
CA THR A 328 -3.34 -29.95 20.36
C THR A 328 -3.15 -31.43 20.05
N ASP A 329 -2.87 -32.23 21.08
CA ASP A 329 -3.10 -33.69 21.02
C ASP A 329 -4.48 -33.99 21.61
N GLY A 330 -5.43 -34.32 20.74
CA GLY A 330 -6.73 -34.84 21.11
C GLY A 330 -6.73 -36.36 21.16
N SER A 331 -6.99 -36.95 22.33
CA SER A 331 -7.87 -38.12 22.51
C SER A 331 -8.03 -38.47 23.99
N GLY A 332 -9.27 -38.49 24.45
CA GLY A 332 -9.63 -38.52 25.87
C GLY A 332 -9.92 -39.89 26.47
N LYS A 333 -10.36 -39.86 27.74
CA LYS A 333 -11.44 -40.69 28.29
C LYS A 333 -11.82 -40.25 29.71
N ASP A 334 -13.10 -40.47 29.99
CA ASP A 334 -13.88 -40.15 31.18
C ASP A 334 -13.33 -40.72 32.50
N ASP A 335 -13.54 -40.02 33.63
CA ASP A 335 -14.29 -40.59 34.76
C ASP A 335 -14.75 -39.50 35.78
N SER A 336 -15.99 -39.71 36.22
CA SER A 336 -16.80 -39.19 37.33
C SER A 336 -16.11 -38.60 38.58
N GLY A 337 -16.72 -37.57 39.19
CA GLY A 337 -16.38 -37.19 40.57
C GLY A 337 -17.00 -35.89 41.13
N LYS A 338 -18.24 -36.02 41.59
CA LYS A 338 -19.09 -35.16 42.45
C LYS A 338 -18.45 -34.23 43.52
N ASP A 339 -19.18 -33.13 43.77
CA ASP A 339 -19.54 -32.47 45.05
C ASP A 339 -18.93 -31.09 45.45
N GLY A 340 -19.85 -30.13 45.76
CA GLY A 340 -19.67 -28.91 46.58
C GLY A 340 -19.67 -27.59 45.79
N LYS A 341 -20.78 -26.86 45.56
CA LYS A 341 -21.74 -26.13 46.44
C LYS A 341 -21.20 -24.82 47.06
N ASP A 342 -22.03 -23.78 46.91
CA ASP A 342 -22.02 -22.39 47.40
C ASP A 342 -21.43 -21.39 46.37
N GLY A 343 -22.11 -20.36 45.88
CA GLY A 343 -23.35 -19.68 46.27
C GLY A 343 -23.09 -18.17 46.22
N GLY A 344 -23.79 -17.43 45.36
CA GLY A 344 -23.70 -15.96 45.29
C GLY A 344 -24.24 -15.37 43.99
N GLU A 345 -25.49 -14.92 44.04
CA GLU A 345 -26.15 -13.97 43.12
C GLU A 345 -25.30 -12.69 42.97
N GLU A 346 -25.34 -11.91 41.89
CA GLU A 346 -26.49 -11.11 41.44
C GLU A 346 -26.17 -10.38 40.11
N SER A 347 -27.19 -10.22 39.25
CA SER A 347 -27.40 -9.18 38.20
C SER A 347 -26.34 -9.04 37.08
N GLY A 348 -26.61 -9.21 35.78
CA GLY A 348 -27.83 -9.00 35.01
C GLY A 348 -27.74 -7.68 34.24
N ASN A 349 -27.40 -7.72 32.94
CA ASN A 349 -28.19 -7.09 31.87
C ASN A 349 -27.62 -7.47 30.49
N ASP A 350 -28.42 -8.20 29.71
CA ASP A 350 -28.32 -8.34 28.26
C ASP A 350 -28.70 -7.02 27.59
N THR A 351 -28.01 -6.66 26.49
CA THR A 351 -28.66 -6.06 25.32
C THR A 351 -27.79 -6.34 24.10
N GLU A 352 -28.27 -7.26 23.27
CA GLU A 352 -28.00 -7.38 21.84
C GLU A 352 -28.46 -6.09 21.14
N ASP A 353 -27.70 -5.54 20.18
CA ASP A 353 -28.32 -5.10 18.93
C ASP A 353 -27.32 -4.92 17.78
N ASP A 354 -27.94 -5.00 16.61
CA ASP A 354 -27.56 -5.30 15.25
C ASP A 354 -26.37 -4.60 14.60
N GLY A 355 -25.76 -5.38 13.72
CA GLY A 355 -24.96 -4.87 12.62
C GLY A 355 -25.81 -4.12 11.60
N THR A 356 -25.22 -3.10 10.99
CA THR A 356 -25.67 -2.61 9.70
C THR A 356 -24.44 -2.30 8.86
N SER A 357 -24.35 -3.08 7.79
CA SER A 357 -23.54 -2.87 6.59
C SER A 357 -23.78 -1.47 6.01
N GLY A 358 -22.73 -0.65 5.98
CA GLY A 358 -22.66 0.62 5.25
C GLY A 358 -21.41 0.63 4.38
N THR A 359 -21.61 0.63 3.07
CA THR A 359 -20.59 0.75 2.02
C THR A 359 -19.89 2.11 2.10
N PRO A 360 -18.54 2.20 2.02
CA PRO A 360 -17.86 3.49 1.84
C PRO A 360 -17.80 3.84 0.35
N GLY A 361 -18.14 5.09 0.04
CA GLY A 361 -17.94 5.70 -1.28
C GLY A 361 -16.48 6.07 -1.51
N THR A 362 -16.06 5.90 -2.76
CA THR A 362 -14.80 6.33 -3.37
C THR A 362 -14.53 7.82 -3.14
N THR A 363 -13.35 8.14 -2.58
CA THR A 363 -12.74 9.46 -2.59
C THR A 363 -11.22 9.33 -2.71
N GLY A 364 -10.66 9.91 -3.79
CA GLY A 364 -9.32 10.49 -3.85
C GLY A 364 -8.13 9.53 -3.75
N ASP A 365 -7.86 8.79 -4.82
CA ASP A 365 -6.67 7.97 -4.99
C ASP A 365 -5.39 8.84 -5.01
N ALA A 366 -4.59 8.71 -3.97
CA ALA A 366 -3.13 8.82 -4.07
C ALA A 366 -2.64 7.46 -4.56
N GLU A 367 -2.72 7.22 -5.87
CA GLU A 367 -2.30 5.95 -6.45
C GLU A 367 -0.77 5.89 -6.61
N GLN A 368 -0.27 4.75 -6.19
CA GLN A 368 1.13 4.39 -5.95
C GLN A 368 1.79 3.93 -7.25
N PRO A 369 3.13 4.05 -7.39
CA PRO A 369 3.81 3.49 -8.54
C PRO A 369 3.78 1.95 -8.48
N ARG A 370 3.07 1.34 -9.42
CA ARG A 370 3.30 -0.04 -9.85
C ARG A 370 4.19 -0.03 -11.10
N ASP A 371 5.01 -1.07 -11.18
CA ASP A 371 5.99 -1.44 -12.20
C ASP A 371 7.41 -0.86 -12.04
N GLY A 372 8.18 -1.54 -11.19
CA GLY A 372 9.64 -1.69 -11.28
C GLY A 372 9.97 -3.18 -11.32
N GLY A 373 9.79 -3.80 -12.49
CA GLY A 373 10.10 -5.21 -12.70
C GLY A 373 11.60 -5.42 -12.91
N SER A 374 12.38 -5.48 -11.82
CA SER A 374 13.74 -6.01 -11.85
C SER A 374 13.66 -7.53 -11.95
N ALA A 375 13.90 -8.04 -13.17
CA ALA A 375 14.00 -9.46 -13.42
C ALA A 375 15.32 -9.98 -12.82
N GLU A 376 15.26 -10.56 -11.62
CA GLU A 376 16.31 -11.45 -11.10
C GLU A 376 16.49 -12.63 -12.07
N GLN A 377 17.53 -12.57 -12.91
CA GLN A 377 17.99 -13.71 -13.68
C GLN A 377 18.85 -14.61 -12.78
N THR A 378 18.25 -15.73 -12.36
CA THR A 378 18.96 -16.83 -11.70
C THR A 378 19.95 -17.48 -12.67
N GLY A 379 21.25 -17.28 -12.42
CA GLY A 379 22.33 -17.98 -13.09
C GLY A 379 22.38 -19.44 -12.67
N ALA A 380 21.92 -20.34 -13.54
CA ALA A 380 22.12 -21.78 -13.38
C ALA A 380 23.41 -22.23 -14.06
N ALA A 381 24.36 -22.70 -13.27
CA ALA A 381 25.54 -23.43 -13.73
C ALA A 381 25.14 -24.67 -14.55
N GLY A 382 25.78 -24.84 -15.71
CA GLY A 382 25.60 -25.98 -16.60
C GLY A 382 26.91 -26.38 -17.27
N ASP A 383 27.65 -27.25 -16.59
CA ASP A 383 28.73 -28.08 -17.13
C ASP A 383 28.31 -28.78 -18.44
N GLN A 384 29.08 -28.58 -19.53
CA GLN A 384 29.31 -29.59 -20.56
C GLN A 384 30.70 -29.40 -21.21
N GLY A 385 31.64 -30.22 -20.78
CA GLY A 385 32.72 -30.65 -21.66
C GLY A 385 32.21 -31.58 -22.76
N THR A 386 32.67 -31.41 -24.00
CA THR A 386 33.30 -32.45 -24.84
C THR A 386 33.55 -31.97 -26.28
N GLY A 387 34.78 -32.16 -26.75
CA GLY A 387 35.08 -32.64 -28.11
C GLY A 387 35.31 -31.60 -29.21
N GLY A 388 36.59 -31.40 -29.57
CA GLY A 388 37.01 -30.74 -30.81
C GLY A 388 38.41 -30.19 -30.77
#